data_AF-A0A016V5Z8-F1
#
_entry.id   AF-A0A016V5Z8-F1
#
_cell.length_a   1.000
_cell.length_b   1.000
_cell.length_c   1.000
_cell.angle_alpha   90.00
_cell.angle_beta   90.00
_cell.angle_gamma   90.00
#
_symmetry.space_group_name_H-M   'P 1'
#
loop_
_entity.id
_entity.type
_entity.pdbx_description
1 polymer ?
#
loop_
_entity_poly.entity_id
_entity_poly.type
_entity_poly.pdbx_seq_one_letter_code
_entity_poly.pdbx_strand_id
1 'polypeptide(L)' 'MRPEEESVRIWCGHMTNDAMIYRILTDPHSPPRYRVNQVLANQPEFAAAFQCNVGTSMSPTERCAVW' A
#
# COMPACT_ATOMS: atom_id res chain seq x y z
N MET A 1 -6.16 -19.07 -0.32
CA MET A 1 -5.85 -17.62 -0.41
C MET A 1 -7.15 -16.92 -0.76
N ARG A 2 -7.44 -15.78 -0.13
CA ARG A 2 -8.68 -15.05 -0.41
C ARG A 2 -8.58 -14.35 -1.78
N PRO A 3 -9.64 -14.29 -2.60
CA PRO A 3 -9.59 -13.71 -3.95
C PRO A 3 -9.07 -12.27 -3.98
N GLU A 4 -9.36 -11.48 -2.96
CA GLU A 4 -8.86 -10.09 -2.81
C GLU A 4 -7.31 -10.00 -2.73
N GLU A 5 -6.62 -11.04 -2.26
CA GLU A 5 -5.17 -11.05 -2.08
C GLU A 5 -4.39 -11.28 -3.39
N GLU A 6 -5.06 -11.69 -4.47
CA GLU A 6 -4.42 -11.98 -5.76
C GLU A 6 -4.02 -10.69 -6.50
N SER A 7 -4.80 -9.63 -6.32
CA SER A 7 -4.63 -8.32 -6.98
C SER A 7 -3.37 -7.56 -6.56
N VAL A 8 -2.87 -7.79 -5.34
CA VAL A 8 -1.79 -7.00 -4.74
C VAL A 8 -0.40 -7.54 -5.10
N ARG A 9 -0.30 -8.83 -5.44
CA ARG A 9 0.95 -9.51 -5.79
C ARG A 9 1.59 -8.95 -7.06
N ILE A 10 0.80 -8.36 -7.96
CA ILE A 10 1.29 -7.74 -9.20
C ILE A 10 2.25 -6.57 -8.93
N TRP A 11 2.20 -5.99 -7.73
CA TRP A 11 3.06 -4.87 -7.31
C TRP A 11 4.33 -5.33 -6.58
N CYS A 12 4.55 -6.63 -6.42
CA CYS A 12 5.79 -7.16 -5.85
C CYS A 12 6.95 -6.90 -6.81
N GLY A 13 7.99 -6.23 -6.31
CA GLY A 13 9.21 -5.96 -7.08
C GLY A 13 10.25 -5.19 -6.27
N HIS A 14 11.46 -5.13 -6.81
CA HIS A 14 12.59 -4.40 -6.22
C HIS A 14 13.26 -3.55 -7.30
N MET A 15 13.85 -2.43 -6.89
CA MET A 15 14.56 -1.50 -7.78
C MET A 15 15.90 -1.13 -7.14
N THR A 16 16.90 -0.81 -7.96
CA THR A 16 18.13 -0.19 -7.46
C THR A 16 17.84 1.21 -6.91
N ASN A 17 18.71 1.73 -6.05
CA ASN A 17 18.53 3.07 -5.49
C ASN A 17 18.45 4.15 -6.59
N ASP A 18 19.32 4.08 -7.60
CA ASP A 18 19.32 5.04 -8.71
C ASP A 18 18.03 4.98 -9.52
N ALA A 19 17.52 3.77 -9.80
CA ALA A 19 16.25 3.60 -10.49
C ALA A 19 15.06 4.10 -9.65
N MET A 20 15.11 3.92 -8.32
CA MET A 20 14.10 4.43 -7.41
C MET A 20 14.11 5.96 -7.37
N ILE A 21 15.28 6.59 -7.26
CA ILE A 21 15.43 8.05 -7.28
C ILE A 21 14.92 8.61 -8.61
N TYR A 22 15.35 8.02 -9.73
CA TYR A 22 14.88 8.43 -11.06
C TYR A 22 13.35 8.38 -11.14
N ARG A 23 12.73 7.26 -10.74
CA ARG A 23 11.27 7.14 -10.79
C ARG A 23 10.54 8.09 -9.84
N ILE A 24 11.07 8.36 -8.65
CA ILE A 24 10.47 9.35 -7.74
C ILE A 24 10.41 10.74 -8.42
N LEU A 25 11.37 11.06 -9.28
CA LEU A 25 11.44 12.35 -9.96
C LEU A 25 10.64 12.40 -11.26
N THR A 26 10.47 11.27 -11.96
CA THR A 26 9.90 11.26 -13.32
C THR A 26 8.56 10.55 -13.45
N ASP A 27 8.26 9.58 -12.58
CA ASP A 27 7.03 8.79 -12.64
C ASP A 27 5.95 9.48 -11.81
N PRO A 28 4.80 9.87 -12.39
CA PRO A 28 3.72 10.49 -11.61
C PRO A 28 3.06 9.52 -10.63
N HIS A 29 3.30 8.21 -10.75
CA HIS A 29 2.74 7.21 -9.85
C HIS A 29 3.61 7.01 -8.61
N SER A 30 2.96 6.74 -7.48
CA SER A 30 3.67 6.34 -6.26
C SER A 30 4.44 5.02 -6.46
N PRO A 31 5.59 4.82 -5.79
CA PRO A 31 6.33 3.57 -5.88
C PRO A 31 5.49 2.36 -5.43
N PRO A 32 5.70 1.15 -6.00
CA PRO A 32 4.83 -0.01 -5.80
C PRO A 32 4.52 -0.34 -4.33
N ARG A 33 5.52 -0.30 -3.44
CA ARG A 33 5.33 -0.57 -2.00
C ARG A 33 4.30 0.35 -1.35
N TYR A 34 4.24 1.61 -1.78
CA TYR A 34 3.32 2.60 -1.24
C TYR A 34 1.93 2.47 -1.86
N ARG A 35 1.84 2.08 -3.14
CA ARG A 35 0.57 1.77 -3.80
C ARG A 35 -0.19 0.65 -3.08
N VAL A 36 0.54 -0.29 -2.49
CA VAL A 36 -0.04 -1.38 -1.69
C VAL A 36 -0.32 -0.90 -0.26
N ASN A 37 0.71 -0.52 0.49
CA ASN A 37 0.58 -0.33 1.92
C ASN A 37 -0.32 0.87 2.28
N GLN A 38 -0.20 1.98 1.56
CA GLN A 38 -0.98 3.18 1.90
C GLN A 38 -2.45 3.05 1.50
N VAL A 39 -2.73 2.38 0.39
CA VAL A 39 -4.13 2.13 -0.01
C VAL A 39 -4.79 1.20 0.99
N LEU A 40 -4.15 0.08 1.34
CA LEU A 40 -4.70 -0.90 2.29
C LEU A 40 -4.83 -0.35 3.71
N ALA A 41 -3.88 0.47 4.18
CA ALA A 41 -3.97 1.10 5.50
C ALA A 41 -5.18 2.04 5.63
N ASN A 42 -5.65 2.62 4.52
CA ASN A 42 -6.85 3.46 4.51
C ASN A 42 -8.16 2.65 4.48
N GLN A 43 -8.12 1.32 4.30
CA GLN A 43 -9.30 0.45 4.24
C GLN A 43 -9.59 -0.18 5.61
N PRO A 44 -10.70 0.18 6.31
CA PRO A 44 -11.11 -0.46 7.55
C PRO A 44 -11.29 -1.97 7.45
N GLU A 45 -11.79 -2.43 6.31
CA GLU A 45 -12.09 -3.83 6.02
C GLU A 45 -10.79 -4.64 6.01
N PHE A 46 -9.70 -4.07 5.48
CA PHE A 46 -8.38 -4.71 5.53
C PHE A 46 -7.91 -4.87 6.97
N ALA A 47 -7.97 -3.82 7.78
CA ALA A 47 -7.56 -3.89 9.18
C ALA A 47 -8.39 -4.92 9.97
N ALA A 48 -9.70 -5.03 9.70
CA ALA A 48 -10.56 -6.03 10.32
C ALA A 48 -10.21 -7.46 9.84
N ALA A 49 -10.05 -7.66 8.54
CA ALA A 49 -9.78 -8.95 7.92
C ALA A 49 -8.42 -9.55 8.31
N PHE A 50 -7.47 -8.71 8.72
CA PHE A 50 -6.14 -9.08 9.19
C PHE A 50 -5.91 -8.80 10.68
N GLN A 51 -6.96 -8.42 11.41
CA GLN A 51 -6.94 -8.18 12.86
C GLN A 51 -5.81 -7.22 13.29
N CYS A 52 -5.60 -6.16 12.50
CA CYS A 52 -4.60 -5.14 12.78
C CYS A 52 -5.03 -4.26 13.96
N ASN A 53 -4.19 -4.17 14.99
CA ASN A 53 -4.42 -3.29 16.14
C ASN A 53 -4.48 -1.82 15.71
N VAL A 54 -5.39 -1.06 16.32
CA VAL A 54 -5.54 0.38 16.07
C VAL A 54 -4.24 1.13 16.41
N GLY A 55 -3.85 2.07 15.56
CA GLY A 55 -2.63 2.87 15.69
C GLY A 55 -1.39 2.21 15.08
N THR A 56 -1.50 0.99 14.53
CA THR A 56 -0.42 0.38 13.73
C THR A 56 -0.36 0.97 12.33
N SER A 57 0.76 0.80 11.63
CA SER A 57 0.94 1.34 10.27
C SER A 57 -0.12 0.88 9.26
N MET A 58 -0.72 -0.30 9.46
CA MET A 58 -1.78 -0.85 8.60
C MET A 58 -3.20 -0.65 9.16
N SER A 59 -3.34 0.02 10.31
CA SER A 59 -4.61 0.43 10.90
C SER A 59 -4.44 1.77 11.62
N PRO A 60 -4.09 2.84 10.88
CA PRO A 60 -3.97 4.18 11.45
C PRO A 60 -5.33 4.69 11.95
N THR A 61 -5.30 5.58 12.93
CA THR A 61 -6.48 6.24 13.49
C THR A 61 -7.07 7.27 12.52
N GLU A 62 -6.22 7.97 11.77
CA GLU A 62 -6.61 8.90 10.72
C GLU A 62 -6.49 8.21 9.36
N ARG A 63 -7.53 8.35 8.52
CA ARG A 63 -7.62 7.72 7.21
C ARG A 63 -8.13 8.70 6.17
N CYS A 64 -7.63 8.57 4.95
CA CYS A 64 -8.07 9.35 3.81
C CYS A 64 -9.15 8.59 3.04
N ALA A 65 -10.26 9.26 2.72
CA ALA A 65 -11.28 8.79 1.79
C ALA A 65 -11.60 9.93 0.82
N VAL A 66 -11.68 9.60 -0.47
CA VAL A 66 -11.88 10.60 -1.54
C VAL A 66 -13.21 10.40 -2.26
N TRP A 67 -13.61 9.15 -2.45
CA TRP A 67 -14.83 8.74 -3.14
C TRP A 67 -15.93 8.42 -2.13
#